data_AF-A0A1Q3W6W5-F1
#
_entry.id   AF-A0A1Q3W6W5-F1
#
_cell.length_a   1.000
_cell.length_b   1.000
_cell.length_c   1.000
_cell.angle_alpha   90.00
_cell.angle_beta   90.00
_cell.angle_gamma   90.00
#
_symmetry.space_group_name_H-M   'P 1'
#
loop_
_entity.id
_entity.type
_entity.pdbx_description
1 polymer ?
#
loop_
_entity_poly.entity_id
_entity_poly.type
_entity_poly.pdbx_seq_one_letter_code
_entity_poly.pdbx_strand_id
1 'polypeptide(L)'
;MVKNILLRYSVLISILLVQACDCGGNPEVPIKKLTPKPNSDPKPDPNPGDKPGPEQPIANWDLTGNIYKAGAKINATDNWLHQLGIDKTKKETVVINASNPSIKFPGGGIDGALGDWAGANHTTPWRHPAPILPDGSFAPDRLEAGKFGLFPVSFGYIYLAVGPQASQTKTLAKTKELIANLYYHILSQAKEDNMKCVVLCAISTAIFASDGKEADTGKKFVRDEFISNIYEGMKQGIGKFQHENPKHALKIILNNWDDKVVNQAKQLTK
;
A
#
# COMPACT_ATOMS: atom_id res chain seq x y z
N MET A 1 54.64 5.25 21.27
CA MET A 1 55.10 5.26 19.87
C MET A 1 54.76 3.97 19.09
N VAL A 2 54.25 2.90 19.72
CA VAL A 2 53.94 1.61 19.06
C VAL A 2 52.52 1.54 18.45
N LYS A 3 51.55 2.33 18.95
CA LYS A 3 50.16 2.30 18.46
C LYS A 3 49.95 2.85 17.04
N ASN A 4 50.83 3.75 16.55
CA ASN A 4 50.74 4.28 15.19
C ASN A 4 51.36 3.38 14.11
N ILE A 5 52.10 2.33 14.51
CA ILE A 5 52.67 1.35 13.58
C ILE A 5 51.61 0.30 13.23
N LEU A 6 50.85 -0.18 14.22
CA LEU A 6 49.76 -1.15 14.01
C LEU A 6 48.64 -0.64 13.08
N LEU A 7 48.28 0.65 13.17
CA LEU A 7 47.24 1.24 12.33
C LEU A 7 47.65 1.39 10.85
N ARG A 8 48.97 1.52 10.58
CA ARG A 8 49.49 1.62 9.21
C ARG A 8 49.59 0.26 8.52
N TYR A 9 49.88 -0.81 9.29
CA TYR A 9 49.91 -2.17 8.76
C TYR A 9 48.51 -2.75 8.49
N SER A 10 47.48 -2.38 9.25
CA SER A 10 46.11 -2.87 9.00
C SER A 10 45.49 -2.33 7.70
N VAL A 11 45.83 -1.08 7.34
CA VAL A 11 45.37 -0.46 6.07
C VAL A 11 46.10 -1.07 4.87
N LEU A 12 47.41 -1.35 4.99
CA LEU A 12 48.19 -2.00 3.93
C LEU A 12 47.76 -3.45 3.65
N ILE A 13 47.41 -4.23 4.68
CA ILE A 13 46.89 -5.60 4.50
C ILE A 13 45.51 -5.61 3.82
N SER A 14 44.68 -4.59 4.09
CA SER A 14 43.35 -4.48 3.48
C SER A 14 43.42 -4.12 1.99
N ILE A 15 44.43 -3.35 1.57
CA ILE A 15 44.66 -2.99 0.17
C ILE A 15 45.27 -4.16 -0.63
N LEU A 16 46.16 -4.96 -0.01
CA LEU A 16 46.73 -6.17 -0.63
C LEU A 16 45.71 -7.29 -0.86
N LEU A 17 44.64 -7.36 -0.06
CA LEU A 17 43.57 -8.35 -0.24
C LEU A 17 42.59 -8.02 -1.38
N VAL A 18 42.52 -6.76 -1.83
CA VAL A 18 41.67 -6.35 -2.96
C VAL A 18 42.34 -6.60 -4.31
N GLN A 19 43.66 -6.78 -4.37
CA GLN A 19 44.41 -6.99 -5.62
C GLN A 19 44.78 -8.45 -5.92
N ALA A 20 44.28 -9.43 -5.15
CA ALA A 20 44.53 -10.86 -5.38
C ALA A 20 43.30 -11.64 -5.92
N CYS A 21 42.25 -10.94 -6.37
CA CYS A 21 41.06 -11.56 -6.98
C CYS A 21 40.71 -10.96 -8.34
N ASP A 22 41.72 -10.59 -9.12
CA ASP A 22 41.54 -10.27 -10.53
C ASP A 22 42.63 -10.97 -11.37
N CYS A 23 42.32 -12.20 -11.78
CA CYS A 23 42.99 -12.89 -12.88
C CYS A 23 41.90 -13.58 -13.70
N GLY A 24 41.73 -13.07 -14.93
CA GLY A 24 40.66 -13.41 -15.84
C GLY A 24 40.63 -14.87 -16.31
N GLY A 25 39.43 -15.27 -16.69
CA GLY A 25 39.14 -16.48 -17.45
C GLY A 25 37.83 -16.25 -18.19
N ASN A 26 37.94 -15.74 -19.41
CA ASN A 26 36.85 -15.39 -20.31
C ASN A 26 36.26 -16.68 -20.93
N PRO A 27 34.95 -16.99 -20.80
CA PRO A 27 34.25 -17.80 -21.78
C PRO A 27 33.41 -16.88 -22.66
N GLU A 28 33.76 -16.81 -23.94
CA GLU A 28 32.90 -16.28 -24.99
C GLU A 28 31.54 -16.99 -24.93
N VAL A 29 30.49 -16.24 -24.59
CA VAL A 29 29.10 -16.66 -24.76
C VAL A 29 28.48 -15.75 -25.83
N PRO A 30 27.78 -16.30 -26.84
CA PRO A 30 27.53 -15.59 -28.08
C PRO A 30 26.47 -14.51 -27.88
N ILE A 31 26.81 -13.29 -28.32
CA ILE A 31 25.86 -12.20 -28.49
C ILE A 31 24.87 -12.61 -29.57
N LYS A 32 23.69 -13.07 -29.16
CA LYS A 32 22.53 -13.15 -30.03
C LYS A 32 22.10 -11.71 -30.33
N LYS A 33 22.50 -11.20 -31.50
CA LYS A 33 21.88 -10.02 -32.13
C LYS A 33 20.38 -10.30 -32.25
N LEU A 34 19.58 -9.76 -31.34
CA LEU A 34 18.15 -9.58 -31.55
C LEU A 34 17.98 -8.34 -32.42
N THR A 35 17.87 -8.59 -33.71
CA THR A 35 17.34 -7.64 -34.69
C THR A 35 15.90 -7.29 -34.28
N PRO A 36 15.50 -6.01 -34.27
CA PRO A 36 14.10 -5.66 -34.18
C PRO A 36 13.45 -6.00 -35.52
N LYS A 37 12.55 -6.97 -35.53
CA LYS A 37 11.65 -7.21 -36.66
C LYS A 37 10.30 -6.56 -36.35
N PRO A 38 9.78 -5.68 -37.22
CA PRO A 38 8.48 -5.06 -37.04
C PRO A 38 7.41 -6.07 -37.42
N ASN A 39 6.42 -6.26 -36.55
CA ASN A 39 5.10 -6.75 -36.97
C ASN A 39 4.06 -5.92 -36.22
N SER A 40 3.71 -4.83 -36.88
CA SER A 40 2.42 -4.18 -36.82
C SER A 40 1.36 -5.11 -37.40
N ASP A 41 0.39 -5.50 -36.59
CA ASP A 41 -0.99 -5.65 -37.06
C ASP A 41 -1.82 -4.51 -36.47
N PRO A 42 -2.78 -3.95 -37.23
CA PRO A 42 -3.35 -2.65 -36.93
C PRO A 42 -4.30 -2.74 -35.75
N LYS A 43 -4.09 -1.89 -34.73
CA LYS A 43 -5.20 -1.50 -33.86
C LYS A 43 -6.29 -0.88 -34.75
N PRO A 44 -7.57 -1.26 -34.61
CA PRO A 44 -8.65 -0.47 -35.19
C PRO A 44 -8.57 0.92 -34.58
N ASP A 45 -8.64 1.96 -35.42
CA ASP A 45 -8.73 3.34 -34.98
C ASP A 45 -9.85 3.50 -33.94
N PRO A 46 -9.63 4.24 -32.85
CA PRO A 46 -10.71 4.60 -31.96
C PRO A 46 -11.66 5.53 -32.71
N ASN A 47 -12.92 5.11 -32.87
CA ASN A 47 -13.97 5.97 -33.38
C ASN A 47 -14.00 7.27 -32.55
N PRO A 48 -14.04 8.46 -33.17
CA PRO A 48 -14.23 9.71 -32.48
C PRO A 48 -15.69 9.80 -32.02
N GLY A 49 -15.99 9.12 -30.90
CA GLY A 49 -17.35 8.99 -30.37
C GLY A 49 -17.45 8.29 -29.03
N ASP A 50 -16.42 7.57 -28.57
CA ASP A 50 -16.46 6.88 -27.29
C ASP A 50 -16.26 7.86 -26.12
N LYS A 51 -17.38 8.44 -25.68
CA LYS A 51 -17.48 9.00 -24.34
C LYS A 51 -17.11 7.90 -23.34
N PRO A 52 -16.33 8.19 -22.28
CA PRO A 52 -16.17 7.24 -21.18
C PRO A 52 -17.56 6.91 -20.64
N GLY A 53 -17.99 5.66 -20.84
CA GLY A 53 -19.27 5.18 -20.35
C GLY A 53 -19.29 5.27 -18.83
N PRO A 54 -20.45 5.53 -18.21
CA PRO A 54 -20.56 5.55 -16.76
C PRO A 54 -20.13 4.19 -16.20
N GLU A 55 -19.14 4.20 -15.30
CA GLU A 55 -18.70 3.01 -14.56
C GLU A 55 -19.93 2.31 -13.96
N GLN A 56 -20.17 1.06 -14.37
CA GLN A 56 -21.30 0.30 -13.85
C GLN A 56 -21.09 0.06 -12.34
N PRO A 57 -22.11 0.25 -11.50
CA PRO A 57 -22.01 -0.05 -10.08
C PRO A 57 -21.74 -1.54 -9.92
N ILE A 58 -20.61 -1.91 -9.31
CA ILE A 58 -20.34 -3.29 -8.89
C ILE A 58 -21.37 -3.63 -7.81
N ALA A 59 -22.49 -4.24 -8.21
CA ALA A 59 -23.71 -4.29 -7.42
C ALA A 59 -23.76 -5.41 -6.37
N ASN A 60 -22.76 -6.29 -6.27
CA ASN A 60 -22.77 -7.35 -5.26
C ASN A 60 -21.41 -7.43 -4.55
N TRP A 61 -21.36 -6.84 -3.35
CA TRP A 61 -20.32 -7.11 -2.36
C TRP A 61 -20.52 -8.53 -1.81
N ASP A 62 -20.03 -9.54 -2.53
CA ASP A 62 -19.99 -10.89 -2.00
C ASP A 62 -18.65 -11.11 -1.28
N LEU A 63 -18.69 -11.32 0.04
CA LEU A 63 -17.52 -11.66 0.87
C LEU A 63 -17.04 -13.10 0.60
N THR A 64 -17.24 -13.62 -0.61
CA THR A 64 -16.76 -14.93 -1.06
C THR A 64 -15.32 -14.85 -1.55
N GLY A 65 -14.56 -15.90 -1.25
CA GLY A 65 -13.26 -16.17 -1.87
C GLY A 65 -12.11 -15.31 -1.34
N ASN A 66 -11.68 -15.61 -0.11
CA ASN A 66 -10.45 -15.13 0.55
C ASN A 66 -10.52 -13.84 1.39
N ILE A 67 -11.71 -13.28 1.66
CA ILE A 67 -11.87 -12.13 2.59
C ILE A 67 -12.30 -12.61 3.99
N TYR A 68 -11.62 -12.11 5.02
CA TYR A 68 -11.81 -12.47 6.43
C TYR A 68 -11.96 -11.22 7.28
N LYS A 69 -12.73 -11.29 8.37
CA LYS A 69 -12.80 -10.22 9.37
C LYS A 69 -11.95 -10.55 10.59
N ALA A 70 -11.38 -9.54 11.22
CA ALA A 70 -10.69 -9.66 12.49
C ALA A 70 -10.85 -8.40 13.35
N GLY A 71 -10.62 -8.54 14.66
CA GLY A 71 -10.66 -7.46 15.65
C GLY A 71 -9.39 -7.38 16.49
N ALA A 72 -8.23 -7.61 15.87
CA ALA A 72 -6.96 -7.65 16.58
C ALA A 72 -6.47 -6.22 16.85
N LYS A 73 -6.29 -5.88 18.12
CA LYS A 73 -5.74 -4.58 18.52
C LYS A 73 -4.23 -4.52 18.26
N ILE A 74 -3.85 -3.75 17.26
CA ILE A 74 -2.43 -3.48 16.96
C ILE A 74 -1.81 -2.70 18.13
N ASN A 75 -0.65 -3.15 18.56
CA ASN A 75 0.10 -2.61 19.69
C ASN A 75 1.60 -2.90 19.48
N ALA A 76 2.46 -2.43 20.40
CA ALA A 76 3.91 -2.55 20.30
C ALA A 76 4.48 -3.99 20.36
N THR A 77 3.66 -5.01 20.61
CA THR A 77 4.08 -6.42 20.66
C THR A 77 3.50 -7.21 19.48
N ASP A 78 4.13 -8.34 19.13
CA ASP A 78 3.66 -9.20 18.03
C ASP A 78 2.38 -10.00 18.34
N ASN A 79 1.78 -9.84 19.52
CA ASN A 79 0.58 -10.59 19.91
C ASN A 79 -0.57 -10.45 18.92
N TRP A 80 -0.72 -9.28 18.29
CA TRP A 80 -1.75 -9.05 17.29
C TRP A 80 -1.51 -9.85 16.00
N LEU A 81 -0.25 -10.09 15.60
CA LEU A 81 0.08 -10.96 14.46
C LEU A 81 -0.41 -12.38 14.72
N HIS A 82 -0.18 -12.90 15.94
CA HIS A 82 -0.66 -14.23 16.34
C HIS A 82 -2.19 -14.31 16.32
N GLN A 83 -2.90 -13.28 16.80
CA GLN A 83 -4.37 -13.21 16.73
C GLN A 83 -4.91 -13.24 15.29
N LEU A 84 -4.13 -12.73 14.34
CA LEU A 84 -4.46 -12.75 12.90
C LEU A 84 -3.99 -14.03 12.18
N GLY A 85 -3.29 -14.93 12.89
CA GLY A 85 -2.69 -16.13 12.31
C GLY A 85 -1.53 -15.81 11.36
N ILE A 86 -0.82 -14.70 11.59
CA ILE A 86 0.31 -14.25 10.78
C ILE A 86 1.61 -14.76 11.40
N ASP A 87 2.40 -15.44 10.58
CA ASP A 87 3.75 -15.86 10.93
C ASP A 87 4.77 -14.84 10.44
N LYS A 88 5.31 -14.05 11.38
CA LYS A 88 6.27 -12.99 11.09
C LYS A 88 7.58 -13.47 10.45
N THR A 89 7.85 -14.78 10.45
CA THR A 89 9.09 -15.32 9.88
C THR A 89 9.04 -15.52 8.36
N LYS A 90 7.85 -15.54 7.76
CA LYS A 90 7.68 -16.02 6.38
C LYS A 90 7.70 -14.94 5.28
N LYS A 91 7.72 -13.65 5.63
CA LYS A 91 7.73 -12.54 4.65
C LYS A 91 6.59 -12.57 3.61
N GLU A 92 5.41 -13.02 4.01
CA GLU A 92 4.27 -13.27 3.09
C GLU A 92 3.09 -12.32 3.33
N THR A 93 3.25 -11.35 4.24
CA THR A 93 2.14 -10.50 4.69
C THR A 93 2.48 -9.04 4.54
N VAL A 94 1.51 -8.29 4.02
CA VAL A 94 1.52 -6.83 4.03
C VAL A 94 0.49 -6.32 5.01
N VAL A 95 0.85 -5.27 5.74
CA VAL A 95 -0.06 -4.60 6.67
C VAL A 95 -0.26 -3.17 6.19
N ILE A 96 -1.52 -2.78 6.05
CA ILE A 96 -1.85 -1.43 5.60
C ILE A 96 -1.95 -0.51 6.80
N ASN A 97 -1.20 0.58 6.72
CA ASN A 97 -1.29 1.70 7.64
C ASN A 97 -2.12 2.82 7.01
N ALA A 98 -3.11 3.36 7.73
CA ALA A 98 -3.79 4.59 7.35
C ALA A 98 -2.96 5.78 7.81
N SER A 99 -1.99 6.17 6.99
CA SER A 99 -1.01 7.20 7.28
C SER A 99 -1.55 8.61 7.02
N ASN A 100 -0.93 9.56 7.72
CA ASN A 100 -1.05 10.97 7.38
C ASN A 100 -0.20 11.30 6.14
N PRO A 101 -0.41 12.46 5.46
CA PRO A 101 0.37 12.83 4.29
C PRO A 101 1.87 12.88 4.51
N SER A 102 2.33 13.22 5.73
CA SER A 102 3.74 13.19 6.13
C SER A 102 4.17 11.77 6.47
N ILE A 103 4.22 10.90 5.46
CA ILE A 103 4.46 9.46 5.59
C ILE A 103 5.78 9.09 6.28
N LYS A 104 6.71 10.04 6.45
CA LYS A 104 7.97 9.81 7.16
C LYS A 104 7.81 9.83 8.68
N PHE A 105 6.74 10.40 9.20
CA PHE A 105 6.50 10.50 10.63
C PHE A 105 5.14 9.90 10.96
N PRO A 106 5.08 8.85 11.80
CA PRO A 106 3.80 8.32 12.25
C PRO A 106 3.05 9.40 13.05
N GLY A 107 1.74 9.47 12.85
CA GLY A 107 0.82 10.29 13.63
C GLY A 107 0.24 9.52 14.82
N GLY A 108 -1.05 9.76 15.11
CA GLY A 108 -1.79 9.02 16.13
C GLY A 108 -2.56 7.81 15.57
N GLY A 109 -3.37 7.16 16.42
CA GLY A 109 -4.25 6.07 16.00
C GLY A 109 -3.47 4.85 15.47
N ILE A 110 -3.91 4.29 14.35
CA ILE A 110 -3.25 3.12 13.73
C ILE A 110 -1.85 3.46 13.21
N ASP A 111 -1.64 4.69 12.74
CA ASP A 111 -0.35 5.19 12.25
C ASP A 111 0.69 5.23 13.37
N GLY A 112 0.30 5.74 14.53
CA GLY A 112 1.12 5.69 15.74
C GLY A 112 1.37 4.27 16.24
N ALA A 113 0.33 3.44 16.30
CA ALA A 113 0.46 2.06 16.81
C ALA A 113 1.38 1.18 15.94
N LEU A 114 1.28 1.29 14.61
CA LEU A 114 2.19 0.61 13.69
C LEU A 114 3.58 1.24 13.69
N GLY A 115 3.67 2.57 13.84
CA GLY A 115 4.91 3.29 14.08
C GLY A 115 5.66 2.71 15.26
N ASP A 116 5.06 2.76 16.45
CA ASP A 116 5.65 2.27 17.69
C ASP A 116 6.07 0.79 17.57
N TRP A 117 5.22 -0.04 16.96
CA TRP A 117 5.50 -1.46 16.72
C TRP A 117 6.72 -1.66 15.79
N ALA A 118 6.88 -0.82 14.76
CA ALA A 118 8.02 -0.85 13.86
C ALA A 118 9.25 -0.07 14.40
N GLY A 119 9.19 0.46 15.62
CA GLY A 119 10.24 1.28 16.21
C GLY A 119 10.36 2.70 15.64
N ALA A 120 9.32 3.17 14.94
CA ALA A 120 9.23 4.51 14.41
C ALA A 120 8.39 5.43 15.31
N ASN A 121 8.81 6.68 15.50
CA ASN A 121 8.08 7.72 16.24
C ASN A 121 8.44 9.11 15.69
N HIS A 122 7.93 10.18 16.33
CA HIS A 122 8.21 11.56 15.91
C HIS A 122 9.70 11.94 15.92
N THR A 123 10.51 11.32 16.76
CA THR A 123 11.97 11.53 16.86
C THR A 123 12.79 10.51 16.07
N THR A 124 12.20 9.35 15.78
CA THR A 124 12.79 8.25 15.00
C THR A 124 11.85 7.91 13.84
N PRO A 125 11.85 8.71 12.77
CA PRO A 125 10.95 8.52 11.63
C PRO A 125 11.15 7.18 10.91
N TRP A 126 10.21 6.83 10.03
CA TRP A 126 10.31 5.72 9.08
C TRP A 126 11.50 5.95 8.13
N ARG A 127 12.75 5.71 8.56
CA ARG A 127 13.96 6.11 7.80
C ARG A 127 14.94 4.99 7.52
N HIS A 128 14.86 3.86 8.23
CA HIS A 128 15.85 2.81 8.09
C HIS A 128 15.19 1.47 7.74
N PRO A 129 14.97 1.22 6.43
CA PRO A 129 15.18 2.13 5.28
C PRO A 129 13.99 3.08 5.05
N ALA A 130 14.21 4.14 4.26
CA ALA A 130 13.16 5.11 3.95
C ALA A 130 12.05 4.47 3.09
N PRO A 131 10.79 4.92 3.22
CA PRO A 131 9.71 4.48 2.35
C PRO A 131 10.03 4.70 0.87
N ILE A 132 9.62 3.75 0.05
CA ILE A 132 9.70 3.82 -1.42
C ILE A 132 8.29 3.86 -2.01
N LEU A 133 8.18 4.31 -3.25
CA LEU A 133 6.96 4.17 -4.03
C LEU A 133 6.87 2.76 -4.64
N PRO A 134 5.68 2.33 -5.09
CA PRO A 134 5.50 1.03 -5.75
C PRO A 134 6.41 0.80 -6.96
N ASP A 135 6.81 1.86 -7.65
CA ASP A 135 7.76 1.81 -8.79
C ASP A 135 9.23 1.67 -8.36
N GLY A 136 9.51 1.55 -7.06
CA GLY A 136 10.84 1.43 -6.49
C GLY A 136 11.57 2.76 -6.29
N SER A 137 11.00 3.89 -6.71
CA SER A 137 11.59 5.21 -6.49
C SER A 137 11.44 5.67 -5.04
N PHE A 138 12.25 6.64 -4.61
CA PHE A 138 12.14 7.18 -3.26
C PHE A 138 10.81 7.89 -3.06
N ALA A 139 10.14 7.60 -1.94
CA ALA A 139 8.92 8.32 -1.61
C ALA A 139 9.25 9.77 -1.21
N PRO A 140 8.46 10.76 -1.69
CA PRO A 140 8.60 12.15 -1.27
C PRO A 140 8.29 12.30 0.23
N ASP A 141 8.63 13.45 0.80
CA ASP A 141 8.31 13.75 2.21
C ASP A 141 6.80 13.73 2.49
N ARG A 142 5.99 14.05 1.47
CA ARG A 142 4.54 14.09 1.56
C ARG A 142 3.91 13.34 0.40
N LEU A 143 2.96 12.45 0.71
CA LEU A 143 2.11 11.80 -0.28
C LEU A 143 0.74 12.50 -0.38
N GLU A 144 0.21 12.51 -1.60
CA GLU A 144 -1.15 12.93 -1.88
C GLU A 144 -2.17 11.86 -1.45
N ALA A 145 -3.41 12.29 -1.25
CA ALA A 145 -4.52 11.36 -1.01
C ALA A 145 -4.70 10.40 -2.20
N GLY A 146 -4.99 9.13 -1.91
CA GLY A 146 -5.10 8.07 -2.92
C GLY A 146 -3.77 7.45 -3.32
N LYS A 147 -2.67 7.78 -2.62
CA LYS A 147 -1.34 7.19 -2.83
C LYS A 147 -0.90 6.40 -1.59
N PHE A 148 0.09 5.54 -1.78
CA PHE A 148 0.75 4.83 -0.69
C PHE A 148 2.24 4.67 -0.97
N GLY A 149 3.03 4.54 0.10
CA GLY A 149 4.43 4.13 0.04
C GLY A 149 4.63 2.77 0.70
N LEU A 150 5.79 2.15 0.47
CA LEU A 150 6.16 0.85 1.00
C LEU A 150 7.29 1.05 2.01
N PHE A 151 7.08 0.61 3.25
CA PHE A 151 8.09 0.60 4.29
C PHE A 151 8.43 -0.86 4.65
N PRO A 152 9.66 -1.33 4.38
CA PRO A 152 10.01 -2.72 4.63
C PRO A 152 10.20 -2.99 6.13
N VAL A 153 9.74 -4.16 6.54
CA VAL A 153 9.83 -4.69 7.90
C VAL A 153 10.29 -6.15 7.83
N SER A 154 10.66 -6.73 8.97
CA SER A 154 11.24 -8.09 9.02
C SER A 154 10.36 -9.19 8.38
N PHE A 155 9.04 -8.98 8.33
CA PHE A 155 8.04 -9.92 7.85
C PHE A 155 7.35 -9.50 6.54
N GLY A 156 7.90 -8.52 5.80
CA GLY A 156 7.32 -8.04 4.53
C GLY A 156 7.34 -6.52 4.45
N TYR A 157 6.18 -5.91 4.25
CA TYR A 157 6.03 -4.47 4.15
C TYR A 157 4.86 -3.94 4.98
N ILE A 158 5.02 -2.72 5.47
CA ILE A 158 3.90 -1.85 5.84
C ILE A 158 3.64 -0.94 4.65
N TYR A 159 2.43 -0.95 4.11
CA TYR A 159 2.05 0.04 3.09
C TYR A 159 1.45 1.26 3.80
N LEU A 160 2.12 2.40 3.66
CA LEU A 160 1.78 3.69 4.25
C LEU A 160 0.78 4.41 3.35
N ALA A 161 -0.50 4.12 3.52
CA ALA A 161 -1.57 4.59 2.63
C ALA A 161 -2.20 5.89 3.13
N VAL A 162 -2.27 6.90 2.25
CA VAL A 162 -2.83 8.21 2.57
C VAL A 162 -4.23 8.34 1.95
N GLY A 163 -5.23 8.43 2.81
CA GLY A 163 -6.62 8.63 2.39
C GLY A 163 -7.02 10.11 2.27
N PRO A 164 -8.15 10.40 1.59
CA PRO A 164 -8.75 11.73 1.56
C PRO A 164 -9.24 12.18 2.94
N GLN A 165 -9.24 13.50 3.15
CA GLN A 165 -9.74 14.15 4.36
C GLN A 165 -11.04 14.90 4.06
N ALA A 166 -12.00 14.88 4.98
CA ALA A 166 -13.27 15.60 4.84
C ALA A 166 -13.03 17.10 4.60
N SER A 167 -12.07 17.70 5.31
CA SER A 167 -11.65 19.11 5.15
C SER A 167 -11.08 19.45 3.77
N GLN A 168 -10.70 18.46 2.96
CA GLN A 168 -10.07 18.62 1.64
C GLN A 168 -10.95 18.03 0.52
N THR A 169 -12.22 17.74 0.82
CA THR A 169 -13.12 17.07 -0.12
C THR A 169 -13.53 18.01 -1.25
N LYS A 170 -13.14 17.66 -2.48
CA LYS A 170 -13.63 18.31 -3.71
C LYS A 170 -15.11 18.00 -3.91
N THR A 171 -15.43 16.72 -4.01
CA THR A 171 -16.79 16.14 -4.00
C THR A 171 -16.76 14.79 -3.30
N LEU A 172 -17.87 14.37 -2.72
CA LEU A 172 -18.02 13.04 -2.13
C LEU A 172 -17.79 11.93 -3.17
N ALA A 173 -18.21 12.17 -4.43
CA ALA A 173 -17.96 11.26 -5.54
C ALA A 173 -16.45 11.07 -5.81
N LYS A 174 -15.68 12.17 -5.84
CA LYS A 174 -14.22 12.08 -6.03
C LYS A 174 -13.52 11.42 -4.84
N THR A 175 -14.00 11.69 -3.63
CA THR A 175 -13.52 11.02 -2.40
C THR A 175 -13.71 9.50 -2.49
N LYS A 176 -14.89 9.05 -2.92
CA LYS A 176 -15.20 7.63 -3.14
C LYS A 176 -14.25 7.01 -4.17
N GLU A 177 -14.06 7.67 -5.31
CA GLU A 177 -13.17 7.21 -6.39
C GLU A 177 -11.71 7.09 -5.91
N LEU A 178 -11.20 8.09 -5.16
CA LEU A 178 -9.84 8.05 -4.61
C LEU A 178 -9.63 6.86 -3.68
N ILE A 179 -10.61 6.56 -2.82
CA ILE A 179 -10.54 5.38 -1.96
C ILE A 179 -10.62 4.09 -2.78
N ALA A 180 -11.52 4.00 -3.76
CA ALA A 180 -11.64 2.82 -4.61
C ALA A 180 -10.32 2.50 -5.31
N ASN A 181 -9.70 3.51 -5.92
CA ASN A 181 -8.40 3.37 -6.56
C ASN A 181 -7.30 3.01 -5.56
N LEU A 182 -7.30 3.59 -4.36
CA LEU A 182 -6.31 3.28 -3.33
C LEU A 182 -6.36 1.80 -2.91
N TYR A 183 -7.54 1.28 -2.59
CA TYR A 183 -7.69 -0.13 -2.19
C TYR A 183 -7.38 -1.10 -3.34
N TYR A 184 -7.82 -0.77 -4.56
CA TYR A 184 -7.48 -1.55 -5.75
C TYR A 184 -5.96 -1.63 -5.94
N HIS A 185 -5.25 -0.49 -5.93
CA HIS A 185 -3.80 -0.47 -6.13
C HIS A 185 -3.01 -1.15 -5.00
N ILE A 186 -3.47 -1.04 -3.75
CA ILE A 186 -2.87 -1.75 -2.61
C ILE A 186 -2.91 -3.27 -2.84
N LEU A 187 -4.05 -3.81 -3.25
CA LEU A 187 -4.22 -5.24 -3.47
C LEU A 187 -3.46 -5.72 -4.71
N SER A 188 -3.47 -4.93 -5.80
CA SER A 188 -2.68 -5.21 -6.99
C SER A 188 -1.19 -5.24 -6.68
N GLN A 189 -0.68 -4.27 -5.91
CA GLN A 189 0.72 -4.26 -5.50
C GLN A 189 1.07 -5.46 -4.63
N ALA A 190 0.23 -5.80 -3.64
CA ALA A 190 0.48 -6.98 -2.81
C ALA A 190 0.53 -8.28 -3.63
N LYS A 191 -0.31 -8.38 -4.67
CA LYS A 191 -0.28 -9.50 -5.62
C LYS A 191 1.01 -9.49 -6.45
N GLU A 192 1.45 -8.35 -6.97
CA GLU A 192 2.69 -8.21 -7.72
C GLU A 192 3.92 -8.55 -6.87
N ASP A 193 3.89 -8.18 -5.59
CA ASP A 193 4.90 -8.52 -4.59
C ASP A 193 4.85 -10.01 -4.17
N ASN A 194 3.95 -10.82 -4.73
CA ASN A 194 3.72 -12.23 -4.39
C ASN A 194 3.36 -12.47 -2.92
N MET A 195 2.67 -11.53 -2.29
CA MET A 195 2.19 -11.66 -0.92
C MET A 195 1.05 -12.67 -0.85
N LYS A 196 0.95 -13.37 0.28
CA LYS A 196 -0.13 -14.34 0.55
C LYS A 196 -1.24 -13.73 1.40
N CYS A 197 -0.94 -12.70 2.18
CA CYS A 197 -1.89 -12.05 3.06
C CYS A 197 -1.77 -10.52 3.04
N VAL A 198 -2.91 -9.83 3.06
CA VAL A 198 -3.00 -8.38 3.28
C VAL A 198 -3.91 -8.11 4.47
N VAL A 199 -3.42 -7.33 5.43
CA VAL A 199 -4.22 -6.84 6.56
C VAL A 199 -4.64 -5.40 6.27
N LEU A 200 -5.91 -5.22 5.94
CA LEU A 200 -6.52 -3.92 5.65
C LEU A 200 -7.08 -3.29 6.93
N CYS A 201 -6.72 -2.04 7.20
CA CYS A 201 -7.46 -1.16 8.11
C CYS A 201 -8.47 -0.30 7.35
N ALA A 202 -9.39 0.36 8.06
CA ALA A 202 -10.27 1.36 7.47
C ALA A 202 -9.52 2.70 7.33
N ILE A 203 -9.25 3.11 6.08
CA ILE A 203 -8.60 4.38 5.76
C ILE A 203 -9.64 5.52 5.79
N SER A 204 -9.27 6.69 6.33
CA SER A 204 -10.09 7.91 6.38
C SER A 204 -11.32 7.94 7.29
N THR A 205 -11.64 6.89 8.05
CA THR A 205 -12.90 6.82 8.83
C THR A 205 -12.85 7.46 10.22
N ALA A 206 -11.64 7.74 10.74
CA ALA A 206 -11.43 8.30 12.08
C ALA A 206 -11.15 9.82 12.03
N ILE A 207 -9.90 10.22 12.24
CA ILE A 207 -9.49 11.64 12.33
C ILE A 207 -9.69 12.44 11.03
N PHE A 208 -9.80 11.76 9.89
CA PHE A 208 -10.04 12.36 8.58
C PHE A 208 -11.51 12.53 8.24
N ALA A 209 -12.40 11.93 9.03
CA ALA A 209 -13.84 12.08 8.87
C ALA A 209 -14.33 13.23 9.75
N SER A 210 -15.11 14.13 9.16
CA SER A 210 -15.81 15.22 9.84
C SER A 210 -16.97 15.70 8.96
N ASP A 211 -17.81 16.57 9.50
CA ASP A 211 -18.68 17.39 8.67
C ASP A 211 -17.83 18.27 7.75
N GLY A 212 -18.40 18.68 6.62
CA GLY A 212 -17.68 19.48 5.64
C GLY A 212 -18.55 20.07 4.55
N LYS A 213 -17.88 20.57 3.52
CA LYS A 213 -18.48 21.18 2.35
C LYS A 213 -17.65 20.81 1.13
N GLU A 214 -18.31 20.34 0.08
CA GLU A 214 -17.68 20.07 -1.21
C GLU A 214 -17.11 21.36 -1.79
N ALA A 215 -15.82 21.36 -2.11
CA ALA A 215 -15.15 22.54 -2.66
C ALA A 215 -15.72 22.94 -4.03
N ASP A 216 -16.09 21.96 -4.86
CA ASP A 216 -16.50 22.22 -6.25
C ASP A 216 -17.96 22.69 -6.36
N THR A 217 -18.85 22.13 -5.54
CA THR A 217 -20.30 22.37 -5.62
C THR A 217 -20.82 23.29 -4.51
N GLY A 218 -20.06 23.41 -3.42
CA GLY A 218 -20.50 24.06 -2.19
C GLY A 218 -21.57 23.30 -1.40
N LYS A 219 -21.91 22.06 -1.79
CA LYS A 219 -22.85 21.22 -1.03
C LYS A 219 -22.25 20.86 0.33
N LYS A 220 -22.99 21.11 1.41
CA LYS A 220 -22.61 20.66 2.76
C LYS A 220 -22.85 19.15 2.88
N PHE A 221 -22.03 18.49 3.66
CA PHE A 221 -22.21 17.09 4.04
C PHE A 221 -21.89 16.88 5.52
N VAL A 222 -22.50 15.85 6.10
CA VAL A 222 -22.20 15.41 7.47
C VAL A 222 -21.15 14.30 7.48
N ARG A 223 -20.51 14.10 8.64
CA ARG A 223 -19.48 13.07 8.86
C ARG A 223 -19.90 11.70 8.35
N ASP A 224 -21.14 11.31 8.59
CA ASP A 224 -21.65 9.98 8.21
C ASP A 224 -21.78 9.82 6.70
N GLU A 225 -22.12 10.89 5.96
CA GLU A 225 -22.13 10.86 4.49
C GLU A 225 -20.71 10.71 3.92
N PHE A 226 -19.73 11.38 4.53
CA PHE A 226 -18.32 11.21 4.17
C PHE A 226 -17.88 9.77 4.43
N ILE A 227 -18.11 9.25 5.64
CA ILE A 227 -17.76 7.87 6.01
C ILE A 227 -18.45 6.86 5.08
N SER A 228 -19.72 7.05 4.75
CA SER A 228 -20.44 6.17 3.81
C SER A 228 -19.76 6.14 2.45
N ASN A 229 -19.33 7.29 1.90
CA ASN A 229 -18.61 7.34 0.62
C ASN A 229 -17.23 6.67 0.70
N ILE A 230 -16.52 6.81 1.82
CA ILE A 230 -15.28 6.10 2.05
C ILE A 230 -15.52 4.58 1.97
N TYR A 231 -16.49 4.05 2.69
CA TYR A 231 -16.79 2.62 2.67
C TYR A 231 -17.28 2.11 1.32
N GLU A 232 -18.11 2.86 0.61
CA GLU A 232 -18.49 2.51 -0.76
C GLU A 232 -17.26 2.45 -1.68
N GLY A 233 -16.33 3.40 -1.54
CA GLY A 233 -15.08 3.37 -2.30
C GLY A 233 -14.26 2.11 -1.98
N MET A 234 -14.13 1.77 -0.70
CA MET A 234 -13.41 0.55 -0.27
C MET A 234 -13.99 -0.68 -0.94
N LYS A 235 -15.33 -0.77 -0.96
CA LYS A 235 -16.03 -1.89 -1.56
C LYS A 235 -15.76 -2.00 -3.05
N GLN A 236 -15.85 -0.88 -3.76
CA GLN A 236 -15.59 -0.81 -5.19
C GLN A 236 -14.14 -1.21 -5.51
N GLY A 237 -13.17 -0.73 -4.75
CA GLY A 237 -11.75 -1.06 -4.97
C GLY A 237 -11.44 -2.54 -4.79
N ILE A 238 -11.91 -3.13 -3.69
CA ILE A 238 -11.73 -4.55 -3.39
C ILE A 238 -12.49 -5.42 -4.42
N GLY A 239 -13.74 -5.07 -4.72
CA GLY A 239 -14.57 -5.80 -5.69
C GLY A 239 -13.97 -5.76 -7.10
N LYS A 240 -13.44 -4.59 -7.53
CA LYS A 240 -12.70 -4.46 -8.79
C LYS A 240 -11.49 -5.38 -8.84
N PHE A 241 -10.69 -5.42 -7.77
CA PHE A 241 -9.53 -6.31 -7.70
C PHE A 241 -9.93 -7.78 -7.84
N GLN A 242 -10.98 -8.23 -7.14
CA GLN A 242 -11.48 -9.61 -7.22
C GLN A 242 -11.99 -9.94 -8.63
N HIS A 243 -12.72 -9.02 -9.26
CA HIS A 243 -13.25 -9.19 -10.61
C HIS A 243 -12.14 -9.33 -11.65
N GLU A 244 -11.11 -8.49 -11.58
CA GLU A 244 -9.98 -8.52 -12.52
C GLU A 244 -8.99 -9.65 -12.22
N ASN A 245 -9.03 -10.23 -11.01
CA ASN A 245 -8.12 -11.29 -10.58
C ASN A 245 -8.85 -12.51 -9.98
N PRO A 246 -9.80 -13.15 -10.68
CA PRO A 246 -10.73 -14.14 -10.10
C PRO A 246 -10.07 -15.42 -9.56
N LYS A 247 -8.78 -15.64 -9.85
CA LYS A 247 -7.98 -16.79 -9.40
C LYS A 247 -6.89 -16.41 -8.40
N HIS A 248 -6.91 -15.19 -7.85
CA HIS A 248 -5.91 -14.79 -6.86
C HIS A 248 -5.99 -15.68 -5.60
N ALA A 249 -4.84 -15.97 -4.99
CA ALA A 249 -4.76 -16.69 -3.71
C ALA A 249 -4.61 -15.75 -2.50
N LEU A 250 -4.62 -14.44 -2.72
CA LEU A 250 -4.40 -13.43 -1.68
C LEU A 250 -5.49 -13.49 -0.60
N LYS A 251 -5.09 -13.78 0.65
CA LYS A 251 -5.93 -13.66 1.84
C LYS A 251 -6.06 -12.19 2.22
N ILE A 252 -7.28 -11.68 2.32
CA ILE A 252 -7.56 -10.28 2.70
C ILE A 252 -8.20 -10.28 4.08
N ILE A 253 -7.56 -9.67 5.07
CA ILE A 253 -8.07 -9.53 6.43
C ILE A 253 -8.53 -8.10 6.65
N LEU A 254 -9.82 -7.90 6.88
CA LEU A 254 -10.42 -6.63 7.30
C LEU A 254 -10.30 -6.52 8.83
N ASN A 255 -9.27 -5.83 9.32
CA ASN A 255 -8.97 -5.76 10.76
C ASN A 255 -9.52 -4.47 11.40
N ASN A 256 -10.34 -4.62 12.45
CA ASN A 256 -11.00 -3.52 13.18
C ASN A 256 -11.89 -2.62 12.29
N TRP A 257 -12.56 -3.20 11.30
CA TRP A 257 -13.58 -2.47 10.53
C TRP A 257 -14.87 -2.41 11.33
N ASP A 258 -15.55 -1.26 11.32
CA ASP A 258 -16.77 -1.04 12.10
C ASP A 258 -17.87 -2.04 11.70
N ASP A 259 -18.35 -2.82 12.66
CA ASP A 259 -19.41 -3.80 12.45
C ASP A 259 -20.70 -3.17 11.92
N LYS A 260 -21.04 -1.94 12.34
CA LYS A 260 -22.21 -1.22 11.81
C LYS A 260 -22.06 -0.97 10.33
N VAL A 261 -20.85 -0.67 9.85
CA VAL A 261 -20.66 -0.32 8.45
C VAL A 261 -20.47 -1.53 7.56
N VAL A 262 -19.82 -2.59 8.04
CA VAL A 262 -19.79 -3.85 7.31
C VAL A 262 -21.17 -4.52 7.27
N ASN A 263 -22.06 -4.24 8.22
CA ASN A 263 -23.45 -4.71 8.21
C ASN A 263 -24.40 -3.80 7.42
N GLN A 264 -24.22 -2.47 7.41
CA GLN A 264 -24.97 -1.55 6.54
C GLN A 264 -24.69 -1.80 5.05
N ALA A 265 -23.48 -2.26 4.72
CA ALA A 265 -23.14 -2.74 3.39
C ALA A 265 -24.04 -3.86 2.87
N LYS A 266 -24.56 -4.71 3.77
CA LYS A 266 -25.50 -5.79 3.43
C LYS A 266 -26.93 -5.30 3.23
N GLN A 267 -27.25 -4.06 3.61
CA GLN A 267 -28.61 -3.52 3.59
C GLN A 267 -28.91 -2.68 2.32
N LEU A 268 -27.91 -2.43 1.47
CA LEU A 268 -28.08 -1.73 0.19
C LEU A 268 -28.29 -2.69 -1.01
N THR A 269 -28.47 -3.98 -0.76
CA THR A 269 -28.73 -5.04 -1.75
C THR A 269 -30.13 -5.67 -1.61
N LYS A 270 -31.12 -4.88 -1.20
CA LYS A 270 -32.53 -5.25 -1.34
C LYS A 270 -33.26 -4.28 -2.25
#